data_AF-A0A432SG24-F1
#
_entry.id   AF-A0A432SG24-F1
#
_cell.length_a   1.000
_cell.length_b   1.000
_cell.length_c   1.000
_cell.angle_alpha   90.00
_cell.angle_beta   90.00
_cell.angle_gamma   90.00
#
_symmetry.space_group_name_H-M   'P 1'
#
loop_
_entity.id
_entity.type
_entity.pdbx_description
1 polymer ?
#
loop_
_entity_poly.entity_id
_entity_poly.type
_entity_poly.pdbx_seq_one_letter_code
_entity_poly.pdbx_strand_id
1 'polypeptide(L)'
;MIYIGMIFQYNTDNGTGLIMLSDGAQKTFTSDDWSDSENTACIGQKIAYIENENNIQVRVASEADINNTVEDKKEPKSVDEHLKHFIGLDFKLIKDTQNDGTRVMTLRSFAREESEEVIITHTDSKTTIVKKINGKIVS
;
A
#
# COMPACT_ATOMS: atom_id res chain seq x y z
N MET A 1 16.02 4.49 -5.41
CA MET A 1 14.71 3.80 -5.57
C MET A 1 13.61 4.85 -5.49
N ILE A 2 12.54 4.72 -6.29
CA ILE A 2 11.42 5.66 -6.31
C ILE A 2 10.26 5.08 -5.49
N TYR A 3 9.72 5.88 -4.59
CA TYR A 3 8.57 5.56 -3.75
C TYR A 3 7.49 6.60 -3.97
N ILE A 4 6.22 6.18 -3.96
CA ILE A 4 5.11 7.12 -3.96
C ILE A 4 4.63 7.33 -2.53
N GLY A 5 4.41 8.59 -2.20
CA GLY A 5 3.87 9.00 -0.92
C GLY A 5 2.97 10.21 -1.07
N MET A 6 2.54 10.70 0.07
CA MET A 6 1.75 11.91 0.21
C MET A 6 2.38 12.80 1.27
N ILE A 7 2.40 14.12 1.03
CA ILE A 7 2.80 15.08 2.06
C ILE A 7 1.72 15.08 3.15
N PHE A 8 2.07 14.56 4.33
CA PHE A 8 1.17 14.49 5.48
C PHE A 8 1.20 15.78 6.31
N GLN A 9 2.38 16.41 6.41
CA GLN A 9 2.59 17.68 7.10
C GLN A 9 3.64 18.49 6.33
N TYR A 10 3.49 19.81 6.32
CA TYR A 10 4.50 20.72 5.79
C TYR A 10 4.45 22.04 6.55
N ASN A 11 5.60 22.46 7.08
CA ASN A 11 5.77 23.73 7.75
C ASN A 11 6.52 24.69 6.81
N THR A 12 5.81 25.71 6.34
CA THR A 12 6.33 26.72 5.42
C THR A 12 7.36 27.64 6.07
N ASP A 13 7.35 27.79 7.40
CA ASP A 13 8.23 28.71 8.11
C ASP A 13 9.66 28.19 8.18
N ASN A 14 9.83 26.87 8.27
CA ASN A 14 11.14 26.22 8.36
C ASN A 14 11.42 25.23 7.21
N GLY A 15 10.56 25.19 6.20
CA GLY A 15 10.70 24.35 5.01
C GLY A 15 10.72 22.85 5.30
N THR A 16 10.25 22.38 6.46
CA THR A 16 10.30 20.97 6.84
C THR A 16 8.95 20.30 6.64
N GLY A 17 8.93 19.10 6.08
CA GLY A 17 7.73 18.31 5.88
C GLY A 17 7.87 16.84 6.26
N LEU A 18 6.72 16.20 6.37
CA LEU A 18 6.58 14.77 6.62
C LEU A 18 5.83 14.14 5.46
N ILE A 19 6.42 13.10 4.89
CA ILE A 19 5.84 12.25 3.86
C ILE A 19 5.32 10.99 4.52
N MET A 20 4.10 10.58 4.17
CA MET A 20 3.60 9.23 4.40
C MET A 20 3.74 8.44 3.10
N LEU A 21 4.59 7.41 3.11
CA LEU A 21 4.78 6.50 1.99
C LEU A 21 3.61 5.50 1.90
N SER A 22 3.44 4.90 0.72
CA SER A 22 2.36 3.95 0.45
C SER A 22 2.37 2.69 1.34
N ASP A 23 3.52 2.34 1.93
CA ASP A 23 3.66 1.24 2.89
C ASP A 23 3.35 1.64 4.34
N GLY A 24 2.97 2.90 4.56
CA GLY A 24 2.68 3.47 5.87
C GLY A 24 3.91 4.01 6.61
N ALA A 25 5.13 3.85 6.05
CA ALA A 25 6.33 4.45 6.62
C ALA A 25 6.28 5.98 6.51
N GLN A 26 6.86 6.65 7.50
CA GLN A 26 6.96 8.10 7.52
C GLN A 26 8.41 8.53 7.28
N LYS A 27 8.59 9.52 6.42
CA LYS A 27 9.91 10.08 6.07
C LYS A 27 9.85 11.60 6.19
N THR A 28 10.89 12.20 6.76
CA THR A 28 11.04 13.66 6.79
C THR A 28 11.74 14.15 5.54
N PHE A 29 11.38 15.34 5.08
CA PHE A 29 12.10 16.06 4.02
C PHE A 29 12.17 17.55 4.37
N THR A 30 13.08 18.24 3.72
CA THR A 30 13.30 19.68 3.81
C THR A 30 13.11 20.33 2.44
N SER A 31 13.06 21.66 2.40
CA SER A 31 13.00 22.42 1.15
C SER A 31 14.18 22.14 0.22
N ASP A 32 15.34 21.78 0.78
CA ASP A 32 16.54 21.46 -0.01
C ASP A 32 16.40 20.12 -0.76
N ASP A 33 15.52 19.24 -0.27
CA ASP A 33 15.20 17.96 -0.91
C ASP A 33 14.18 18.13 -2.05
N TRP A 34 13.51 19.29 -2.12
CA TRP A 34 12.46 19.55 -3.10
C TRP A 34 13.06 19.90 -4.47
N SER A 35 12.80 19.05 -5.47
CA SER A 35 13.38 19.15 -6.81
C SER A 35 12.38 19.54 -7.90
N ASP A 36 11.23 20.10 -7.53
CA ASP A 36 10.17 20.53 -8.45
C ASP A 36 10.05 22.06 -8.45
N SER A 37 10.47 22.71 -9.53
CA SER A 37 10.42 24.17 -9.65
C SER A 37 9.05 24.70 -10.07
N GLU A 38 8.16 23.84 -10.56
CA GLU A 38 6.85 24.24 -11.08
C GLU A 38 5.77 24.21 -10.01
N ASN A 39 5.96 23.38 -8.97
CA ASN A 39 4.99 23.17 -7.91
C ASN A 39 5.58 23.46 -6.55
N THR A 40 4.77 24.02 -5.66
CA THR A 40 5.10 24.17 -4.24
C THR A 40 4.61 22.96 -3.45
N ALA A 41 5.42 22.50 -2.50
CA ALA A 41 5.03 21.45 -1.56
C ALA A 41 3.77 21.83 -0.77
N CYS A 42 2.75 20.97 -0.80
CA CYS A 42 1.48 21.19 -0.12
C CYS A 42 0.95 19.91 0.55
N ILE A 43 0.29 20.05 1.70
CA ILE A 43 -0.33 18.92 2.41
C ILE A 43 -1.38 18.23 1.52
N GLY A 44 -1.38 16.90 1.51
CA GLY A 44 -2.26 16.08 0.67
C GLY A 44 -1.74 15.85 -0.75
N GLN A 45 -0.63 16.47 -1.14
CA GLN A 45 -0.05 16.32 -2.47
C GLN A 45 0.63 14.96 -2.61
N LYS A 46 0.35 14.27 -3.71
CA LYS A 46 1.05 13.04 -4.09
C LYS A 46 2.43 13.37 -4.64
N ILE A 47 3.45 12.72 -4.10
CA ILE A 47 4.86 12.97 -4.42
C ILE A 47 5.57 11.67 -4.79
N ALA A 48 6.63 11.82 -5.58
CA ALA A 48 7.65 10.81 -5.75
C ALA A 48 8.82 11.15 -4.80
N TYR A 49 9.13 10.21 -3.92
CA TYR A 49 10.29 10.24 -3.03
C TYR A 49 11.38 9.34 -3.61
N ILE A 50 12.54 9.93 -3.92
CA ILE A 50 13.65 9.26 -4.59
C ILE A 50 14.81 9.18 -3.60
N GLU A 51 15.10 7.98 -3.13
CA GLU A 51 16.19 7.71 -2.18
C GLU A 51 17.39 7.13 -2.92
N ASN A 52 18.52 7.83 -2.83
CA ASN A 52 19.85 7.40 -3.31
C ASN A 52 20.80 7.26 -2.10
N GLU A 53 21.95 6.61 -2.28
CA GLU A 53 22.85 6.23 -1.16
C GLU A 53 23.20 7.36 -0.18
N ASN A 54 23.22 8.62 -0.65
CA ASN A 54 23.58 9.78 0.17
C ASN A 54 22.60 10.96 0.04
N ASN A 55 21.50 10.82 -0.71
CA ASN A 55 20.63 11.96 -0.97
C ASN A 55 19.17 11.55 -1.19
N ILE A 56 18.27 12.44 -0.80
CA ILE A 56 16.83 12.29 -1.02
C ILE A 56 16.35 13.41 -1.95
N GLN A 57 15.40 13.08 -2.81
CA GLN A 57 14.75 14.06 -3.68
C GLN A 57 13.24 13.85 -3.65
N VAL A 58 12.51 14.96 -3.58
CA VAL A 58 11.06 15.01 -3.49
C VAL A 58 10.52 15.89 -4.60
N ARG A 59 9.58 15.38 -5.37
CA ARG A 59 8.86 16.14 -6.39
C ARG A 59 7.43 15.66 -6.53
N VAL A 60 6.58 16.43 -7.21
CA VAL A 60 5.24 15.97 -7.55
C VAL A 60 5.34 14.68 -8.37
N ALA A 61 4.52 13.69 -8.01
CA ALA A 61 4.45 12.44 -8.74
C ALA A 61 3.85 12.69 -10.13
N SER A 62 4.57 12.33 -11.18
CA SER A 62 4.03 12.34 -12.54
C SER A 62 3.14 11.11 -12.77
N GLU A 63 2.32 11.14 -13.82
CA GLU A 63 1.57 9.94 -14.25
C GLU A 63 2.50 8.75 -14.51
N ALA A 64 3.70 8.99 -15.04
CA ALA A 64 4.69 7.94 -15.23
C ALA A 64 5.18 7.36 -13.90
N ASP A 65 5.37 8.17 -12.86
CA ASP A 65 5.77 7.64 -11.54
C ASP A 65 4.66 6.86 -10.87
N ILE A 66 3.40 7.30 -11.05
CA ILE A 66 2.21 6.63 -10.52
C ILE A 66 1.99 5.30 -11.24
N ASN A 67 2.14 5.27 -12.56
CA ASN A 67 1.95 4.07 -13.37
C ASN A 67 3.15 3.11 -13.31
N ASN A 68 4.33 3.63 -12.93
CA ASN A 68 5.57 2.87 -12.72
C ASN A 68 5.83 2.64 -11.22
N THR A 69 4.87 3.02 -10.36
CA THR A 69 4.93 2.61 -8.97
C THR A 69 4.79 1.12 -8.91
N VAL A 70 5.59 0.52 -8.05
CA VAL A 70 5.56 -0.87 -7.67
C VAL A 70 4.23 -1.19 -6.96
N GLU A 71 3.10 -1.18 -7.66
CA GLU A 71 1.94 -2.00 -7.27
C GLU A 71 2.17 -3.48 -7.64
N ASP A 72 3.21 -3.82 -8.42
CA ASP A 72 3.40 -5.18 -8.94
C ASP A 72 4.82 -5.77 -8.84
N LYS A 73 5.63 -5.37 -7.84
CA LYS A 73 6.83 -6.15 -7.43
C LYS A 73 7.05 -6.17 -5.91
N LYS A 74 5.99 -6.38 -5.14
CA LYS A 74 6.17 -7.32 -4.02
C LYS A 74 6.00 -8.71 -4.63
N GLU A 75 7.13 -9.40 -4.81
CA GLU A 75 7.13 -10.86 -4.77
C GLU A 75 6.15 -11.33 -3.69
N PRO A 76 5.41 -12.42 -3.95
CA PRO A 76 4.19 -12.75 -3.24
C PRO A 76 4.43 -12.65 -1.73
N LYS A 77 3.77 -11.67 -1.10
CA LYS A 77 3.54 -11.71 0.33
C LYS A 77 2.96 -13.09 0.59
N SER A 78 3.68 -13.92 1.34
CA SER A 78 3.26 -15.30 1.58
C SER A 78 1.80 -15.32 2.03
N VAL A 79 1.11 -16.44 1.84
CA VAL A 79 -0.29 -16.60 2.30
C VAL A 79 -0.47 -16.15 3.75
N ASP A 80 0.56 -16.37 4.58
CA ASP A 80 0.58 -16.01 5.99
C ASP A 80 0.69 -14.49 6.24
N GLU A 81 1.31 -13.72 5.34
CA GLU A 81 1.33 -12.26 5.43
C GLU A 81 -0.03 -11.66 5.08
N HIS A 82 -0.72 -12.22 4.07
CA HIS A 82 -2.09 -11.84 3.79
C HIS A 82 -3.02 -12.21 4.95
N LEU A 83 -2.83 -13.39 5.56
CA LEU A 83 -3.55 -13.79 6.77
C LEU A 83 -3.39 -12.76 7.89
N LYS A 84 -2.15 -12.41 8.23
CA LYS A 84 -1.84 -11.42 9.28
C LYS A 84 -2.48 -10.06 8.99
N HIS A 85 -2.41 -9.61 7.74
CA HIS A 85 -3.01 -8.35 7.32
C HIS A 85 -4.53 -8.33 7.58
N PHE A 86 -5.27 -9.35 7.13
CA PHE A 86 -6.72 -9.38 7.30
C PHE A 86 -7.15 -9.63 8.74
N ILE A 87 -6.39 -10.41 9.52
CA ILE A 87 -6.62 -10.53 10.97
C ILE A 87 -6.48 -9.17 11.67
N GLY A 88 -5.51 -8.34 11.27
CA GLY A 88 -5.36 -6.97 11.77
C GLY A 88 -6.51 -6.03 11.40
N LEU A 89 -7.34 -6.41 10.42
CA LEU A 89 -8.57 -5.71 10.01
C LEU A 89 -9.83 -6.36 10.60
N ASP A 90 -9.70 -7.12 11.71
CA ASP A 90 -10.78 -7.83 12.40
C ASP A 90 -11.47 -8.94 11.58
N PHE A 91 -10.84 -9.43 10.50
CA PHE A 91 -11.33 -10.63 9.82
C PHE A 91 -10.97 -11.89 10.62
N LYS A 92 -11.93 -12.80 10.74
CA LYS A 92 -11.74 -14.12 11.33
C LYS A 92 -11.49 -15.14 10.24
N LEU A 93 -10.46 -15.97 10.41
CA LEU A 93 -10.24 -17.13 9.54
C LEU A 93 -11.36 -18.16 9.76
N ILE A 94 -12.13 -18.46 8.71
CA ILE A 94 -13.26 -19.40 8.76
C ILE A 94 -12.87 -20.76 8.19
N LYS A 95 -12.02 -20.76 7.17
CA LYS A 95 -11.58 -21.97 6.50
C LYS A 95 -10.16 -21.80 5.98
N ASP A 96 -9.35 -22.83 6.14
CA ASP A 96 -8.04 -22.97 5.52
C ASP A 96 -7.94 -24.39 4.96
N THR A 97 -7.72 -24.50 3.67
CA THR A 97 -7.65 -25.78 2.97
C THR A 97 -6.44 -25.79 2.07
N GLN A 98 -5.67 -26.87 2.12
CA GLN A 98 -4.52 -27.08 1.26
C GLN A 98 -4.73 -28.38 0.48
N ASN A 99 -4.67 -28.30 -0.85
CA ASN A 99 -4.78 -29.45 -1.73
C ASN A 99 -3.89 -29.25 -2.95
N ASP A 100 -3.06 -30.24 -3.29
CA ASP A 100 -2.25 -30.28 -4.53
C ASP A 100 -1.55 -28.95 -4.89
N GLY A 101 -0.71 -28.42 -3.99
CA GLY A 101 0.05 -27.18 -4.23
C GLY A 101 -0.81 -25.89 -4.22
N THR A 102 -2.10 -26.01 -3.90
CA THR A 102 -3.02 -24.88 -3.77
C THR A 102 -3.51 -24.74 -2.33
N ARG A 103 -3.27 -23.59 -1.71
CA ARG A 103 -3.85 -23.22 -0.40
C ARG A 103 -4.95 -22.19 -0.61
N VAL A 104 -6.14 -22.48 -0.11
CA VAL A 104 -7.30 -21.59 -0.13
C VAL A 104 -7.67 -21.25 1.30
N MET A 105 -7.60 -19.97 1.64
CA MET A 105 -8.08 -19.44 2.91
C MET A 105 -9.33 -18.60 2.68
N THR A 106 -10.28 -18.69 3.60
CA THR A 106 -11.49 -17.87 3.64
C THR A 106 -11.54 -17.18 4.98
N LEU A 107 -11.50 -15.84 4.95
CA LEU A 107 -11.70 -15.01 6.12
C LEU A 107 -13.02 -14.26 6.02
N ARG A 108 -13.63 -13.95 7.16
CA ARG A 108 -14.88 -13.21 7.24
C ARG A 108 -14.82 -12.17 8.33
N SER A 109 -15.27 -10.95 8.03
CA SER A 109 -15.57 -9.93 9.03
C SER A 109 -17.07 -9.68 9.05
N PHE A 110 -17.56 -9.21 10.20
CA PHE A 110 -18.93 -8.75 10.37
C PHE A 110 -18.87 -7.34 10.94
N ALA A 111 -18.96 -6.35 10.08
CA ALA A 111 -18.98 -4.95 10.46
C ALA A 111 -20.30 -4.34 9.98
N ARG A 112 -21.02 -3.69 10.90
CA ARG A 112 -22.19 -2.84 10.58
C ARG A 112 -23.24 -3.52 9.66
N GLU A 113 -23.70 -4.71 10.05
CA GLU A 113 -24.72 -5.53 9.36
C GLU A 113 -24.32 -6.11 8.00
N GLU A 114 -23.10 -5.81 7.51
CA GLU A 114 -22.57 -6.40 6.29
C GLU A 114 -21.61 -7.55 6.61
N SER A 115 -21.71 -8.60 5.80
CA SER A 115 -20.77 -9.73 5.83
C SER A 115 -19.72 -9.53 4.75
N GLU A 116 -18.48 -9.26 5.15
CA GLU A 116 -17.37 -9.21 4.21
C GLU A 116 -16.62 -10.53 4.25
N GLU A 117 -16.37 -11.11 3.07
CA GLU A 117 -15.63 -12.35 2.91
C GLU A 117 -14.43 -12.12 2.00
N VAL A 118 -13.26 -12.58 2.44
CA VAL A 118 -12.02 -12.55 1.68
C VAL A 118 -11.58 -13.97 1.42
N ILE A 119 -11.42 -14.33 0.15
CA ILE A 119 -10.87 -15.62 -0.28
C ILE A 119 -9.48 -15.37 -0.83
N ILE A 120 -8.47 -15.95 -0.19
CA ILE A 120 -7.08 -15.91 -0.65
C ILE A 120 -6.77 -17.30 -1.19
N THR A 121 -6.46 -17.38 -2.48
CA THR A 121 -6.02 -18.61 -3.12
C THR A 121 -4.57 -18.44 -3.52
N HIS A 122 -3.72 -19.36 -3.09
CA HIS A 122 -2.31 -19.38 -3.44
C HIS A 122 -1.99 -20.69 -4.12
N THR A 123 -1.45 -20.59 -5.31
CA THR A 123 -0.79 -21.66 -6.05
C THR A 123 0.71 -21.41 -6.03
N ASP A 124 1.52 -22.44 -6.31
CA ASP A 124 2.99 -22.35 -6.40
C ASP A 124 3.51 -21.19 -7.27
N SER A 125 2.67 -20.66 -8.17
CA SER A 125 2.99 -19.58 -9.11
C SER A 125 2.27 -18.25 -8.85
N LYS A 126 1.22 -18.20 -8.01
CA LYS A 126 0.38 -16.99 -7.89
C LYS A 126 -0.47 -16.96 -6.62
N THR A 127 -0.59 -15.79 -6.01
CA THR A 127 -1.67 -15.49 -5.04
C THR A 127 -2.78 -14.70 -5.72
N THR A 128 -4.03 -15.11 -5.55
CA THR A 128 -5.24 -14.37 -5.93
C THR A 128 -6.06 -14.06 -4.69
N ILE A 129 -6.66 -12.87 -4.66
CA ILE A 129 -7.49 -12.40 -3.55
C ILE A 129 -8.83 -11.95 -4.13
N VAL A 130 -9.91 -12.54 -3.63
CA VAL A 130 -11.28 -12.19 -4.00
C VAL A 130 -11.97 -11.65 -2.76
N LYS A 131 -12.50 -10.42 -2.85
CA LYS A 131 -13.33 -9.83 -1.80
C LYS A 131 -14.80 -9.93 -2.18
N LYS A 132 -15.64 -10.23 -1.20
CA LYS A 132 -17.09 -10.23 -1.33
C LYS A 132 -17.72 -9.44 -0.21
N ILE A 133 -18.79 -8.70 -0.51
CA ILE A 133 -19.64 -8.04 0.46
C ILE A 133 -21.05 -8.59 0.28
N ASN A 134 -21.65 -9.14 1.34
CA ASN A 134 -22.96 -9.77 1.32
C ASN A 134 -23.10 -10.83 0.21
N GLY A 135 -22.04 -11.60 -0.01
CA GLY A 135 -21.95 -12.65 -1.02
C GLY A 135 -21.69 -12.17 -2.45
N LYS A 136 -21.63 -10.86 -2.72
CA LYS A 136 -21.33 -10.30 -4.04
C LYS A 136 -19.85 -9.95 -4.15
N ILE A 137 -19.20 -10.36 -5.24
CA ILE A 137 -17.82 -9.99 -5.52
C ILE A 137 -17.76 -8.48 -5.73
N VAL A 138 -16.87 -7.82 -5.00
CA VAL A 138 -16.53 -6.41 -5.20
C VAL A 138 -15.16 -6.34 -5.86
N SER A 139 -15.16 -5.81 -7.10
CA SER A 139 -13.97 -5.55 -7.90
C SER A 139 -13.18 -4.37 -7.37
#